data_AF-A0A7X7HB09-F1
#
_entry.id   AF-A0A7X7HB09-F1
#
_cell.length_a   1.000
_cell.length_b   1.000
_cell.length_c   1.000
_cell.angle_alpha   90.00
_cell.angle_beta   90.00
_cell.angle_gamma   90.00
#
_symmetry.space_group_name_H-M   'P 1'
#
loop_
_entity.id
_entity.type
_entity.pdbx_description
1 polymer ?
#
loop_
_entity_poly.entity_id
_entity_poly.type
_entity_poly.pdbx_seq_one_letter_code
_entity_poly.pdbx_strand_id
1 'polypeptide(L)'
;MKKLIFAITMALFFFILLNFIYCNLDEATFGYALVMKFRIPYILSVQSVPIPIGFVLLSAFCSGMVVIAMIEALPSFYKTLELRAKNKRIRQLERELSVVRQISEKKDSESAPKSLS
;
A
#
# COMPACT_ATOMS: atom_id res chain seq x y z
N MET A 1 14.46 0.09 10.55
CA MET A 1 14.72 -1.09 11.39
C MET A 1 13.50 -1.54 12.19
N LYS A 2 12.85 -0.69 12.99
CA LYS A 2 11.67 -1.07 13.81
C LYS A 2 10.53 -1.75 13.03
N LYS A 3 10.20 -1.24 11.82
CA LYS A 3 9.18 -1.86 10.95
C LYS A 3 9.55 -3.25 10.43
N LEU A 4 10.83 -3.46 10.14
CA LEU A 4 11.35 -4.72 9.62
C LEU A 4 11.38 -5.78 10.73
N ILE A 5 11.80 -5.37 11.94
CA ILE A 5 11.73 -6.20 13.15
C ILE A 5 10.28 -6.56 13.46
N PHE A 6 9.34 -5.61 13.43
CA PHE A 6 7.92 -5.87 13.63
C PHE A 6 7.36 -6.87 12.60
N ALA A 7 7.70 -6.71 11.33
CA ALA A 7 7.29 -7.63 10.27
C ALA A 7 7.86 -9.05 10.49
N ILE A 8 9.13 -9.17 10.90
CA ILE A 8 9.76 -10.46 11.22
C ILE A 8 9.09 -11.09 12.45
N THR A 9 8.86 -10.33 13.52
CA THR A 9 8.19 -10.83 14.73
C THR A 9 6.77 -11.29 14.42
N MET A 10 6.01 -10.53 13.62
CA MET A 10 4.67 -10.93 13.18
C MET A 10 4.74 -12.20 12.33
N ALA A 11 5.63 -12.27 11.35
CA ALA A 11 5.80 -13.47 10.52
C ALA A 11 6.16 -14.71 11.35
N LEU A 12 7.01 -14.57 12.37
CA LEU A 12 7.37 -15.65 13.31
C LEU A 12 6.18 -16.08 14.16
N PHE A 13 5.46 -15.13 14.76
CA PHE A 13 4.25 -15.40 15.54
C PHE A 13 3.19 -16.12 14.71
N PHE A 14 3.01 -15.68 13.46
CA PHE A 14 2.11 -16.31 12.52
C PHE A 14 2.54 -17.70 12.10
N PHE A 15 3.84 -17.91 11.84
CA PHE A 15 4.37 -19.24 11.53
C PHE A 15 4.12 -20.21 12.70
N ILE A 16 4.32 -19.75 13.93
CA ILE A 16 4.03 -20.54 15.13
C ILE A 16 2.54 -20.86 15.22
N LEU A 17 1.64 -19.90 15.01
CA LEU A 17 0.19 -20.14 15.01
C LEU A 17 -0.24 -21.12 13.91
N LEU A 18 0.26 -20.95 12.69
CA LEU A 18 -0.08 -21.84 11.58
C LEU A 18 0.43 -23.26 11.83
N ASN A 19 1.64 -23.39 12.37
CA ASN A 19 2.24 -24.67 12.72
C ASN A 19 1.50 -25.32 13.91
N PHE A 20 1.08 -24.52 14.89
CA PHE A 20 0.23 -24.98 15.98
C PHE A 20 -1.10 -25.52 15.46
N ILE A 21 -1.78 -24.80 14.57
CA ILE A 21 -3.03 -25.26 13.93
C ILE A 21 -2.77 -26.53 13.12
N TYR A 22 -1.72 -26.56 12.32
CA TYR A 22 -1.39 -27.72 11.48
C TYR A 22 -1.09 -28.97 12.31
N CYS A 23 -0.33 -28.84 13.41
CA CYS A 23 0.05 -29.97 14.26
C CYS A 23 -1.07 -30.43 15.21
N ASN A 24 -2.05 -29.56 15.53
CA ASN A 24 -3.15 -29.90 16.44
C ASN A 24 -4.47 -30.20 15.71
N LEU A 25 -4.58 -29.94 14.41
CA LEU A 25 -5.71 -30.42 13.62
C LEU A 25 -5.49 -31.86 13.23
N ASP A 26 -6.45 -32.70 13.59
CA ASP A 26 -6.54 -34.07 13.10
C ASP A 26 -6.79 -34.08 11.58
N GLU A 27 -6.27 -35.09 10.87
CA GLU A 27 -6.38 -35.19 9.39
C GLU A 27 -7.85 -35.18 8.94
N ALA A 28 -8.74 -35.79 9.74
CA ALA A 28 -10.17 -35.79 9.52
C ALA A 28 -10.79 -34.38 9.59
N THR A 29 -10.27 -33.53 10.48
CA THR A 29 -10.74 -32.14 10.62
C THR A 29 -10.20 -31.28 9.49
N PHE A 30 -8.93 -31.45 9.11
CA PHE A 30 -8.32 -30.69 8.00
C PHE A 30 -8.99 -31.00 6.65
N GLY A 31 -9.34 -32.26 6.42
CA GLY A 31 -10.03 -32.75 5.23
C GLY A 31 -11.53 -32.48 5.20
N TYR A 32 -12.11 -31.89 6.24
CA TYR A 32 -13.55 -31.68 6.33
C TYR A 32 -14.07 -30.82 5.16
N ALA A 33 -14.95 -31.39 4.36
CA ALA A 33 -15.47 -30.78 3.14
C ALA A 33 -16.47 -29.67 3.47
N LEU A 34 -16.07 -28.43 3.22
CA LEU A 34 -16.91 -27.25 3.38
C LEU A 34 -17.68 -27.01 2.08
N VAL A 35 -19.00 -27.15 2.16
CA VAL A 35 -19.93 -26.88 1.06
C VAL A 35 -20.71 -25.61 1.39
N MET A 36 -20.38 -24.52 0.71
CA MET A 36 -21.13 -23.27 0.82
C MET A 36 -22.36 -23.34 -0.08
N LYS A 37 -23.54 -23.24 0.52
CA LYS A 37 -24.82 -23.21 -0.20
C LYS A 37 -25.31 -21.78 -0.22
N PHE A 38 -25.29 -21.16 -1.39
CA PHE A 38 -25.85 -19.83 -1.58
C PHE A 38 -27.20 -19.96 -2.28
N ARG A 39 -28.28 -19.65 -1.54
CA ARG A 39 -29.65 -19.83 -2.04
C ARG A 39 -30.41 -18.52 -1.90
N ILE A 40 -30.72 -17.90 -3.04
CA ILE A 40 -31.67 -16.78 -3.14
C ILE A 40 -32.99 -17.36 -3.66
N PRO A 41 -34.08 -17.34 -2.86
CA PRO A 41 -35.35 -17.92 -3.27
C PRO A 41 -35.85 -17.27 -4.58
N TYR A 42 -36.39 -18.11 -5.47
CA TYR A 42 -36.94 -17.77 -6.80
C TYR A 42 -35.96 -17.25 -7.86
N ILE A 43 -34.68 -17.03 -7.54
CA ILE A 43 -33.72 -16.41 -8.48
C ILE A 43 -32.50 -17.31 -8.72
N LEU A 44 -31.87 -17.86 -7.67
CA LEU A 44 -30.59 -18.55 -7.81
C LEU A 44 -30.32 -19.56 -6.69
N SER A 45 -29.90 -20.76 -7.05
CA SER A 45 -29.40 -21.76 -6.10
C SER A 45 -28.05 -22.27 -6.59
N VAL A 46 -26.97 -21.80 -5.96
CA VAL A 46 -25.59 -22.17 -6.31
C VAL A 46 -24.96 -22.90 -5.13
N GLN A 47 -24.33 -24.03 -5.44
CA GLN A 47 -23.59 -24.84 -4.48
C GLN A 47 -22.11 -24.80 -4.85
N SER A 48 -21.25 -24.48 -3.88
CA SER A 48 -19.81 -24.56 -4.10
C SER A 48 -19.35 -26.01 -4.21
N VAL A 49 -18.25 -26.22 -4.93
CA VAL A 49 -17.48 -27.47 -4.85
C VAL A 49 -17.05 -27.67 -3.39
N PRO A 50 -17.04 -28.91 -2.87
CA PRO A 50 -16.51 -29.19 -1.54
C PRO A 50 -15.03 -28.80 -1.48
N ILE A 51 -14.70 -27.79 -0.68
CA ILE A 51 -13.31 -27.36 -0.44
C ILE A 51 -12.94 -27.81 0.97
N PRO A 52 -11.78 -28.47 1.17
CA PRO A 52 -11.35 -28.85 2.50
C PRO A 52 -11.10 -27.61 3.37
N ILE A 53 -11.57 -27.65 4.62
CA ILE A 53 -11.50 -26.50 5.54
C ILE A 53 -10.07 -26.01 5.77
N GLY A 54 -9.09 -26.91 5.70
CA GLY A 54 -7.67 -26.55 5.77
C GLY A 54 -7.25 -25.54 4.69
N PHE A 55 -7.70 -25.74 3.45
CA PHE A 55 -7.42 -24.81 2.35
C PHE A 55 -8.19 -23.49 2.51
N VAL A 56 -9.41 -23.54 3.05
CA VAL A 56 -10.18 -22.33 3.37
C VAL A 56 -9.45 -21.49 4.42
N LEU A 57 -8.96 -22.12 5.50
CA LEU A 57 -8.18 -21.46 6.54
C LEU A 57 -6.88 -20.86 5.99
N LEU A 58 -6.12 -21.61 5.19
CA LEU A 58 -4.90 -21.14 4.54
C LEU A 58 -5.15 -19.95 3.61
N SER A 59 -6.20 -20.02 2.79
CA SER A 59 -6.54 -18.96 1.83
C SER A 59 -7.04 -17.70 2.53
N ALA A 60 -7.91 -17.84 3.55
CA ALA A 60 -8.38 -16.73 4.38
C ALA A 60 -7.19 -16.05 5.08
N PHE A 61 -6.28 -16.84 5.63
CA PHE A 61 -5.08 -16.34 6.29
C PHE A 61 -4.15 -15.60 5.32
N CYS A 62 -3.84 -16.19 4.16
CA CYS A 62 -3.00 -15.57 3.13
C CYS A 62 -3.62 -14.26 2.61
N SER A 63 -4.93 -14.26 2.35
CA SER A 63 -5.64 -13.05 1.92
C SER A 63 -5.60 -11.95 2.98
N GLY A 64 -5.75 -12.30 4.26
CA GLY A 64 -5.65 -11.35 5.37
C GLY A 64 -4.27 -10.68 5.43
N MET A 65 -3.20 -11.44 5.21
CA MET A 65 -1.83 -10.89 5.17
C MET A 65 -1.63 -9.91 4.01
N VAL A 66 -2.15 -10.23 2.82
CA VAL A 66 -2.09 -9.32 1.66
C VAL A 66 -2.84 -8.02 1.95
N VAL A 67 -4.03 -8.11 2.55
CA VAL A 67 -4.84 -6.94 2.90
C VAL A 67 -4.13 -6.05 3.93
N ILE A 68 -3.57 -6.63 4.99
CA ILE A 68 -2.81 -5.88 6.01
C ILE A 68 -1.60 -5.19 5.36
N ALA A 69 -0.84 -5.89 4.51
CA ALA A 69 0.28 -5.31 3.80
C ALA A 69 -0.15 -4.15 2.88
N MET A 70 -1.29 -4.25 2.19
CA MET A 70 -1.85 -3.14 1.41
C MET A 70 -2.23 -1.95 2.28
N ILE A 71 -2.85 -2.19 3.45
CA ILE A 71 -3.24 -1.14 4.40
C ILE A 71 -2.01 -0.40 4.93
N GLU A 72 -0.93 -1.11 5.27
CA GLU A 72 0.32 -0.46 5.70
C GLU A 72 1.06 0.24 4.55
N ALA A 73 0.94 -0.24 3.31
CA ALA A 73 1.57 0.36 2.14
C ALA A 73 0.86 1.66 1.70
N LEU A 74 -0.46 1.75 1.85
CA LEU A 74 -1.27 2.93 1.51
C LEU A 74 -0.68 4.27 2.02
N PRO A 75 -0.36 4.46 3.31
CA PRO A 75 0.22 5.70 3.79
C PRO A 75 1.61 6.00 3.21
N SER A 76 2.37 4.97 2.80
CA SER A 76 3.63 5.17 2.08
C SER A 76 3.37 5.74 0.69
N PHE A 77 2.40 5.20 -0.03
CA PHE A 77 2.00 5.71 -1.36
C PHE A 77 1.50 7.15 -1.30
N TYR A 78 0.65 7.49 -0.33
CA TYR A 78 0.17 8.86 -0.16
C TYR A 78 1.31 9.85 0.14
N LYS A 79 2.25 9.49 1.03
CA LYS A 79 3.42 10.34 1.31
C LYS A 79 4.29 10.55 0.07
N THR A 80 4.50 9.51 -0.74
CA THR A 80 5.27 9.63 -1.99
C THR A 80 4.57 10.55 -3.00
N LEU A 81 3.25 10.47 -3.12
CA LEU A 81 2.47 11.36 -3.98
C LEU A 81 2.52 12.81 -3.49
N GLU A 82 2.39 13.03 -2.18
CA GLU A 82 2.48 14.36 -1.58
C GLU A 82 3.86 14.99 -1.80
N LEU A 83 4.94 14.21 -1.60
CA LEU A 83 6.31 14.65 -1.88
C LEU A 83 6.50 15.00 -3.35
N ARG A 84 5.92 14.22 -4.26
CA ARG A 84 6.00 14.48 -5.71
C ARG A 84 5.26 15.77 -6.09
N ALA A 85 4.11 16.03 -5.46
CA ALA A 85 3.36 17.27 -5.65
C ALA A 85 4.11 18.50 -5.11
N LYS A 86 4.71 18.40 -3.92
CA LYS A 86 5.55 19.47 -3.33
C LYS A 86 6.80 19.75 -4.16
N ASN A 87 7.50 18.72 -4.63
CA ASN A 87 8.67 18.90 -5.52
C ASN A 87 8.31 19.59 -6.83
N LYS A 88 7.13 19.29 -7.40
CA LYS A 88 6.66 19.98 -8.62
C LYS A 88 6.40 21.47 -8.36
N ARG A 89 5.80 21.82 -7.22
CA ARG A 89 5.60 23.22 -6.81
C ARG A 89 6.90 23.96 -6.55
N ILE A 90 7.85 23.34 -5.84
CA ILE A 90 9.17 23.94 -5.58
C ILE A 90 9.85 24.29 -6.90
N ARG A 91 9.85 23.35 -7.86
CA ARG A 91 10.46 23.58 -9.18
C ARG A 91 9.76 24.68 -9.99
N GLN A 92 8.46 24.90 -9.79
CA GLN A 92 7.74 26.03 -10.40
C GLN A 92 8.15 27.36 -9.75
N LEU A 93 8.18 27.40 -8.41
CA LEU A 93 8.60 28.59 -7.66
C LEU A 93 10.06 28.97 -7.95
N GLU A 94 10.96 28.00 -8.08
CA GLU A 94 12.36 28.25 -8.48
C GLU A 94 12.46 28.89 -9.88
N ARG A 95 11.59 28.50 -10.82
CA ARG A 95 11.52 29.11 -12.16
C ARG A 95 10.94 30.52 -12.11
N GLU A 96 9.90 30.75 -11.31
CA GLU A 96 9.34 32.08 -11.15
C GLU A 96 10.36 33.03 -10.50
N LEU A 97 11.10 32.55 -9.50
CA LEU A 97 12.15 33.32 -8.83
C LEU A 97 13.30 33.66 -9.79
N SER A 98 13.72 32.72 -10.65
CA SER A 98 14.77 32.98 -11.64
C SER A 98 14.34 33.99 -12.70
N VAL A 99 13.09 33.96 -13.14
CA VAL A 99 12.52 34.95 -14.07
C VAL A 99 12.46 36.32 -13.42
N VAL A 100 11.97 36.44 -12.18
CA VAL A 100 11.93 37.72 -11.45
C VAL A 100 13.34 38.29 -11.27
N ARG A 101 14.32 37.45 -10.93
CA ARG A 101 15.72 37.87 -10.80
C ARG A 101 16.28 38.42 -12.11
N GLN A 102 16.05 37.75 -13.24
CA GLN A 102 16.46 38.24 -14.55
C GLN A 102 15.79 39.57 -14.93
N ILE A 103 14.50 39.74 -14.59
CA ILE A 103 13.79 41.00 -14.81
C ILE A 103 14.39 42.12 -13.95
N SER A 104 14.71 41.86 -12.68
CA SER A 104 15.35 42.83 -11.79
C SER A 104 16.73 43.24 -12.28
N GLU A 105 17.59 42.29 -12.63
CA GLU A 105 18.94 42.56 -13.17
C GLU A 105 18.88 43.35 -14.49
N LYS A 106 17.88 43.08 -15.34
CA LYS A 106 17.65 43.84 -16.57
C LYS A 106 17.19 45.29 -16.28
N LYS A 107 16.40 45.49 -15.25
CA LYS A 107 15.92 46.81 -14.84
C LYS A 107 17.03 47.66 -14.19
N ASP A 108 17.93 47.04 -13.44
CA ASP A 108 19.10 47.70 -12.85
C ASP A 108 20.13 48.09 -13.93
N SER A 109 20.25 47.30 -15.01
CA SER A 109 21.12 47.64 -16.15
C SER A 109 20.55 48.74 -17.07
N GLU A 110 19.23 48.93 -17.09
CA GLU A 110 18.56 50.00 -17.85
C GLU A 110 18.50 51.34 -17.10
N SER A 111 18.67 51.33 -15.78
CA SER A 111 18.71 52.53 -14.91
C SER A 111 20.12 53.06 -14.62
N ALA A 112 21.18 52.36 -15.08
CA ALA A 112 22.54 52.89 -15.07
C ALA A 112 22.62 54.08 -16.05
N PRO A 113 22.91 55.31 -15.58
CA PRO A 113 22.92 56.47 -16.44
C PRO A 113 24.04 56.31 -17.48
N LYS A 114 23.71 56.54 -18.76
CA LYS A 114 24.69 56.92 -19.77
C LYS A 114 25.30 58.26 -19.34
N SER A 115 26.29 58.23 -18.46
CA SER A 115 27.28 59.29 -18.36
C SER A 115 28.40 58.98 -19.35
N LEU A 116 28.88 60.03 -20.00
CA LEU A 116 29.90 60.09 -21.05
C LEU A 116 29.45 59.77 -22.48
N SER A 117 29.06 60.83 -23.19
CA SER A 117 29.88 61.39 -24.27
C SER A 117 29.51 62.85 -24.49
#